data_AF-A0A5P9XRD3-F1
#
_entry.id   AF-A0A5P9XRD3-F1
#
_cell.length_a   1.000
_cell.length_b   1.000
_cell.length_c   1.000
_cell.angle_alpha   90.00
_cell.angle_beta   90.00
_cell.angle_gamma   90.00
#
_symmetry.space_group_name_H-M   'P 1'
#
loop_
_entity.id
_entity.type
_entity.pdbx_description
1 polymer ?
#
loop_
_entity_poly.entity_id
_entity_poly.type
_entity_poly.pdbx_seq_one_letter_code
_entity_poly.pdbx_strand_id
1 'polypeptide(L)'
;MIADNDAGGVITYAQTGAMYGIGFFIPFLLLMIPVAYIVQEMTVRLGAVTHRGHAEMIWGRYGAFWGVFSLLDLTIANILTLVTEFIGIRIGMSIFSVPPYLSVPIAWVFVASIMIFPHYNTWERVALWIAAGNIVFVPLAIAAHPDWSQVVAAVGSWHIPIGTALGAFTYVILANLGTTIAPWMLFFEQASVVDKGLTIHDIPGGQADTAIGSLSMGVIADAPIQRPIRVHPVHAANHQK
;
A
#
# COMPACT_ATOMS: atom_id res chain seq x y z
N MET A 1 -8.70 -0.85 4.90
CA MET A 1 -7.32 -0.34 5.11
C MET A 1 -6.21 -1.39 5.18
N ILE A 2 -6.37 -2.55 5.82
CA ILE A 2 -5.28 -3.57 5.92
C ILE A 2 -4.78 -4.07 4.54
N ALA A 3 -5.63 -3.98 3.51
CA ALA A 3 -5.33 -4.38 2.15
C ALA A 3 -4.35 -3.46 1.39
N ASP A 4 -3.94 -2.30 1.95
CA ASP A 4 -3.06 -1.31 1.28
C ASP A 4 -1.56 -1.68 1.36
N ASN A 5 -1.25 -2.97 1.51
CA ASN A 5 0.12 -3.49 1.53
C ASN A 5 0.41 -4.27 0.25
N ASP A 6 0.30 -3.57 -0.88
CA ASP A 6 0.60 -4.11 -2.20
C ASP A 6 2.12 -4.24 -2.37
N ALA A 7 2.56 -5.09 -3.31
CA ALA A 7 3.97 -5.28 -3.60
C ALA A 7 4.68 -3.96 -3.96
N GLY A 8 3.97 -3.04 -4.63
CA GLY A 8 4.47 -1.71 -4.98
C GLY A 8 4.78 -0.84 -3.76
N GLY A 9 3.86 -0.80 -2.80
CA GLY A 9 4.02 -0.11 -1.51
C GLY A 9 5.20 -0.67 -0.71
N VAL A 10 5.27 -1.99 -0.53
CA VAL A 10 6.37 -2.62 0.23
C VAL A 10 7.74 -2.32 -0.37
N ILE A 11 7.87 -2.36 -1.71
CA ILE A 11 9.12 -2.03 -2.40
C ILE A 11 9.47 -0.55 -2.21
N THR A 12 8.49 0.34 -2.29
CA THR A 12 8.69 1.79 -2.12
C THR A 12 9.11 2.14 -0.70
N TYR A 13 8.50 1.51 0.32
CA TYR A 13 8.92 1.66 1.72
C TYR A 13 10.35 1.17 1.94
N ALA A 14 10.66 -0.04 1.44
CA ALA A 14 12.01 -0.59 1.53
C ALA A 14 13.07 0.30 0.84
N GLN A 15 12.75 0.84 -0.34
CA GLN A 15 13.64 1.75 -1.08
C GLN A 15 13.85 3.07 -0.31
N THR A 16 12.79 3.62 0.27
CA THR A 16 12.87 4.87 1.05
C THR A 16 13.73 4.71 2.28
N GLY A 17 13.52 3.63 3.04
CA GLY A 17 14.34 3.28 4.20
C GLY A 17 15.81 3.05 3.82
N ALA A 18 16.08 2.40 2.69
CA ALA A 18 17.43 2.15 2.21
C ALA A 18 18.16 3.43 1.73
N MET A 19 17.45 4.35 1.07
CA MET A 19 18.05 5.56 0.50
C MET A 19 18.18 6.71 1.50
N TYR A 20 17.18 6.90 2.37
CA TYR A 20 17.11 8.06 3.27
C TYR A 20 17.27 7.70 4.76
N GLY A 21 17.38 6.40 5.07
CA GLY A 21 17.57 5.91 6.41
C GLY A 21 16.31 5.98 7.28
N ILE A 22 16.41 5.33 8.44
CA ILE A 22 15.31 5.26 9.42
C ILE A 22 14.96 6.63 10.03
N GLY A 23 15.92 7.56 10.11
CA GLY A 23 15.75 8.92 10.65
C GLY A 23 14.84 9.84 9.82
N PHE A 24 14.66 9.56 8.53
CA PHE A 24 13.65 10.22 7.72
C PHE A 24 12.38 9.37 7.61
N PHE A 25 12.53 8.07 7.34
CA PHE A 25 11.41 7.19 7.05
C PHE A 25 10.43 7.03 8.22
N ILE A 26 10.91 6.80 9.44
CA ILE A 26 10.03 6.55 10.59
C ILE A 26 9.19 7.80 10.92
N PRO A 27 9.76 9.02 11.07
CA PRO A 27 8.95 10.22 11.27
C PRO A 27 7.96 10.47 10.12
N PHE A 28 8.38 10.22 8.88
CA PHE A 28 7.51 10.36 7.70
C PHE A 28 6.33 9.39 7.75
N LEU A 29 6.56 8.11 8.08
CA LEU A 29 5.51 7.11 8.23
C LEU A 29 4.55 7.44 9.38
N LEU A 30 5.08 7.88 10.53
CA LEU A 30 4.26 8.34 11.66
C LEU A 30 3.38 9.54 11.30
N LEU A 31 3.87 10.44 10.43
CA LEU A 31 3.06 11.55 9.88
C LEU A 31 1.98 11.06 8.92
N MET A 32 2.23 9.97 8.17
CA MET A 32 1.28 9.42 7.21
C MET A 32 0.09 8.70 7.86
N ILE A 33 0.28 8.07 9.02
CA ILE A 33 -0.79 7.38 9.76
C ILE A 33 -2.03 8.29 10.02
N PRO A 34 -1.90 9.48 10.63
CA PRO A 34 -3.05 10.36 10.87
C PRO A 34 -3.64 10.90 9.57
N VAL A 35 -2.83 11.12 8.53
CA VAL A 35 -3.32 11.57 7.22
C VAL A 35 -4.20 10.50 6.59
N ALA A 36 -3.73 9.25 6.55
CA ALA A 36 -4.49 8.11 6.05
C ALA A 36 -5.78 7.91 6.85
N TYR A 37 -5.71 7.99 8.19
CA TYR A 37 -6.89 7.90 9.05
C TYR A 37 -7.95 8.96 8.71
N ILE A 38 -7.55 10.24 8.62
CA ILE A 38 -8.49 11.33 8.36
C ILE A 38 -9.14 11.16 6.98
N VAL A 39 -8.37 10.83 5.95
CA VAL A 39 -8.90 10.63 4.60
C VAL A 39 -9.91 9.49 4.59
N GLN A 40 -9.62 8.39 5.28
CA GLN A 40 -10.47 7.22 5.29
C GLN A 40 -11.72 7.39 6.14
N GLU A 41 -11.60 8.04 7.28
CA GLU A 41 -12.74 8.42 8.10
C GLU A 41 -13.71 9.35 7.34
N MET A 42 -13.18 10.31 6.58
CA MET A 42 -13.98 11.16 5.70
C MET A 42 -14.72 10.35 4.66
N THR A 43 -14.06 9.38 4.03
CA THR A 43 -14.66 8.49 3.02
C THR A 43 -15.82 7.68 3.62
N VAL A 44 -15.62 7.10 4.82
CA VAL A 44 -16.67 6.35 5.54
C VAL A 44 -17.86 7.25 5.87
N ARG A 45 -17.61 8.43 6.46
CA ARG A 45 -18.66 9.38 6.80
C ARG A 45 -19.43 9.85 5.58
N LEU A 46 -18.74 10.12 4.47
CA LEU A 46 -19.35 10.58 3.24
C LEU A 46 -20.23 9.48 2.62
N GLY A 47 -19.77 8.23 2.59
CA GLY A 47 -20.58 7.08 2.16
C GLY A 47 -21.82 6.87 3.03
N ALA A 48 -21.66 6.91 4.35
CA ALA A 48 -22.73 6.66 5.32
C ALA A 48 -23.82 7.75 5.32
N VAL A 49 -23.47 9.00 5.01
CA VAL A 49 -24.43 10.13 4.96
C VAL A 49 -25.09 10.25 3.59
N THR A 50 -24.32 10.05 2.50
CA THR A 50 -24.84 10.30 1.14
C THR A 50 -25.53 9.08 0.54
N HIS A 51 -25.21 7.87 1.02
CA HIS A 51 -25.65 6.60 0.44
C HIS A 51 -25.34 6.48 -1.06
N ARG A 52 -24.26 7.14 -1.52
CA ARG A 52 -23.81 7.15 -2.90
C ARG A 52 -22.36 6.73 -2.98
N GLY A 53 -21.99 6.04 -4.06
CA GLY A 53 -20.61 5.67 -4.32
C GLY A 53 -19.74 6.87 -4.69
N HIS A 54 -18.42 6.74 -4.55
CA HIS A 54 -17.48 7.84 -4.81
C HIS A 54 -17.59 8.37 -6.25
N ALA A 55 -17.65 7.46 -7.22
CA ALA A 55 -17.87 7.77 -8.62
C ALA A 55 -19.16 8.58 -8.82
N GLU A 56 -20.29 8.09 -8.31
CA GLU A 56 -21.59 8.76 -8.48
C GLU A 56 -21.57 10.21 -7.99
N MET A 57 -20.91 10.48 -6.87
CA MET A 57 -20.76 11.85 -6.36
C MET A 57 -19.92 12.74 -7.26
N ILE A 58 -18.83 12.21 -7.85
CA ILE A 58 -18.00 12.97 -8.78
C ILE A 58 -18.82 13.36 -10.01
N TRP A 59 -19.55 12.41 -10.59
CA TRP A 59 -20.42 12.67 -11.73
C TRP A 59 -21.52 13.68 -11.39
N GLY A 60 -22.17 13.52 -10.23
CA GLY A 60 -23.27 14.39 -9.80
C GLY A 60 -22.82 15.82 -9.48
N ARG A 61 -21.61 16.00 -8.93
CA ARG A 61 -21.12 17.31 -8.46
C ARG A 61 -20.28 18.05 -9.49
N TYR A 62 -19.41 17.34 -10.21
CA TYR A 62 -18.41 17.92 -11.12
C TYR A 62 -18.73 17.64 -12.59
N GLY A 63 -19.69 16.76 -12.88
CA GLY A 63 -20.13 16.46 -14.25
C GLY A 63 -19.36 15.34 -14.93
N ALA A 64 -19.78 15.01 -16.15
CA ALA A 64 -19.32 13.82 -16.86
C ALA A 64 -17.82 13.81 -17.20
N PHE A 65 -17.24 14.98 -17.50
CA PHE A 65 -15.81 15.09 -17.81
C PHE A 65 -14.93 14.60 -16.65
N TRP A 66 -15.15 15.14 -15.44
CA TRP A 66 -14.39 14.77 -14.26
C TRP A 66 -14.67 13.34 -13.80
N GLY A 67 -15.89 12.84 -14.02
CA GLY A 67 -16.23 11.44 -13.81
C GLY A 67 -15.40 10.51 -14.69
N VAL A 68 -15.41 10.72 -16.01
CA VAL A 68 -14.63 9.91 -16.96
C VAL A 68 -13.14 10.02 -16.69
N PHE A 69 -12.63 11.23 -16.43
CA PHE A 69 -11.21 11.43 -16.07
C PHE A 69 -10.83 10.59 -14.86
N SER A 70 -11.62 10.64 -13.78
CA SER A 70 -11.34 9.90 -12.56
C SER A 70 -11.42 8.38 -12.75
N LEU A 71 -12.34 7.90 -13.58
CA LEU A 71 -12.46 6.47 -13.88
C LEU A 71 -11.29 5.95 -14.71
N LEU A 72 -10.85 6.73 -15.71
CA LEU A 72 -9.68 6.37 -16.52
C LEU A 72 -8.41 6.35 -15.68
N ASP A 73 -8.19 7.39 -14.86
CA ASP A 73 -7.04 7.47 -13.95
C ASP A 73 -7.02 6.29 -12.97
N LEU A 74 -8.18 6.00 -12.34
CA LEU A 74 -8.33 4.84 -11.47
C LEU A 74 -8.04 3.52 -12.19
N THR A 75 -8.49 3.37 -13.43
CA THR A 75 -8.25 2.16 -14.23
C THR A 75 -6.77 1.99 -14.52
N ILE A 76 -6.08 3.07 -14.93
CA ILE A 76 -4.64 3.04 -15.21
C ILE A 76 -3.87 2.72 -13.94
N ALA A 77 -4.20 3.37 -12.81
CA ALA A 77 -3.56 3.12 -11.52
C ALA A 77 -3.70 1.64 -11.12
N ASN A 78 -4.89 1.06 -11.22
CA ASN A 78 -5.10 -0.36 -10.91
C ASN A 78 -4.31 -1.30 -11.83
N ILE A 79 -4.20 -0.99 -13.14
CA ILE A 79 -3.38 -1.78 -14.06
C ILE A 79 -1.90 -1.72 -13.63
N LEU A 80 -1.40 -0.54 -13.26
CA LEU A 80 -0.03 -0.39 -12.78
C LEU A 80 0.19 -1.15 -11.46
N THR A 81 -0.76 -1.11 -10.54
CA THR A 81 -0.73 -1.92 -9.31
C THR A 81 -0.73 -3.41 -9.61
N LEU A 82 -1.53 -3.90 -10.57
CA LEU A 82 -1.47 -5.30 -10.97
C LEU A 82 -0.09 -5.67 -11.52
N VAL A 83 0.53 -4.80 -12.32
CA VAL A 83 1.90 -5.01 -12.82
C VAL A 83 2.90 -5.12 -11.66
N THR A 84 2.82 -4.25 -10.64
CA THR A 84 3.70 -4.34 -9.47
C THR A 84 3.49 -5.61 -8.66
N GLU A 85 2.25 -6.09 -8.54
CA GLU A 85 1.94 -7.39 -7.93
C GLU A 85 2.61 -8.55 -8.66
N PHE A 86 2.53 -8.60 -10.00
CA PHE A 86 3.22 -9.64 -10.78
C PHE A 86 4.74 -9.57 -10.64
N ILE A 87 5.30 -8.36 -10.54
CA ILE A 87 6.73 -8.16 -10.26
C ILE A 87 7.06 -8.71 -8.86
N GLY A 88 6.24 -8.41 -7.85
CA GLY A 88 6.38 -8.94 -6.50
C GLY A 88 6.39 -10.46 -6.46
N ILE A 89 5.42 -11.11 -7.14
CA ILE A 89 5.34 -12.57 -7.23
C ILE A 89 6.59 -13.14 -7.92
N ARG A 90 7.04 -12.55 -9.03
CA ARG A 90 8.27 -12.97 -9.71
C ARG A 90 9.48 -12.91 -8.76
N ILE A 91 9.63 -11.80 -8.01
CA ILE A 91 10.73 -11.62 -7.07
C ILE A 91 10.63 -12.66 -5.94
N GLY A 92 9.44 -12.85 -5.35
CA GLY A 92 9.22 -13.86 -4.32
C GLY A 92 9.53 -15.28 -4.79
N MET A 93 9.07 -15.65 -5.98
CA MET A 93 9.30 -16.97 -6.60
C MET A 93 10.76 -17.20 -6.98
N SER A 94 11.53 -16.13 -7.24
CA SER A 94 12.96 -16.23 -7.52
C SER A 94 13.77 -16.75 -6.32
N ILE A 95 13.29 -16.54 -5.09
CA ILE A 95 13.90 -17.09 -3.86
C ILE A 95 13.89 -18.63 -3.89
N PHE A 96 12.84 -19.21 -4.48
CA PHE A 96 12.70 -20.66 -4.68
C PHE A 96 13.34 -21.15 -5.98
N SER A 97 14.13 -20.31 -6.67
CA SER A 97 14.76 -20.61 -7.96
C SER A 97 13.76 -20.95 -9.08
N VAL A 98 12.51 -20.47 -8.99
CA VAL A 98 11.51 -20.66 -10.05
C VAL A 98 11.71 -19.59 -11.14
N PRO A 99 11.80 -19.99 -12.42
CA PRO A 99 12.12 -19.04 -13.49
C PRO A 99 10.91 -18.15 -13.85
N PRO A 100 11.16 -16.93 -14.38
CA PRO A 100 10.13 -15.94 -14.66
C PRO A 100 9.01 -16.45 -15.59
N TYR A 101 9.38 -17.21 -16.62
CA TYR A 101 8.44 -17.73 -17.63
C TYR A 101 7.45 -18.76 -17.08
N LEU A 102 7.71 -19.35 -15.90
CA LEU A 102 6.74 -20.17 -15.17
C LEU A 102 6.00 -19.34 -14.11
N SER A 103 6.72 -18.50 -13.35
CA SER A 103 6.13 -17.74 -12.24
C SER A 103 4.96 -16.84 -12.67
N VAL A 104 5.11 -16.09 -13.78
CA VAL A 104 4.12 -15.10 -14.22
C VAL A 104 2.84 -15.77 -14.75
N PRO A 105 2.90 -16.79 -15.64
CA PRO A 105 1.69 -17.49 -16.06
C PRO A 105 0.97 -18.22 -14.91
N ILE A 106 1.70 -18.82 -13.97
CA ILE A 106 1.10 -19.48 -12.80
C ILE A 106 0.34 -18.45 -11.95
N ALA A 107 0.98 -17.31 -11.67
CA ALA A 107 0.34 -16.21 -10.96
C ALA A 107 -0.91 -15.71 -11.70
N TRP A 108 -0.84 -15.61 -13.03
CA TRP A 108 -1.96 -15.15 -13.84
C TRP A 108 -3.13 -16.13 -13.78
N VAL A 109 -2.87 -17.43 -13.94
CA VAL A 109 -3.89 -18.48 -13.82
C VAL A 109 -4.50 -18.48 -12.42
N PHE A 110 -3.68 -18.29 -11.38
CA PHE A 110 -4.14 -18.19 -10.00
C PHE A 110 -5.10 -17.00 -9.81
N VAL A 111 -4.68 -15.79 -10.20
CA VAL A 111 -5.51 -14.58 -10.10
C VAL A 111 -6.78 -14.70 -10.96
N ALA A 112 -6.66 -15.20 -12.20
CA ALA A 112 -7.81 -15.41 -13.08
C ALA A 112 -8.80 -16.43 -12.49
N SER A 113 -8.32 -17.50 -11.85
CA SER A 113 -9.18 -18.47 -11.18
C SER A 113 -9.97 -17.83 -10.03
N ILE A 114 -9.35 -16.92 -9.29
CA ILE A 114 -10.00 -16.16 -8.22
C ILE A 114 -11.13 -15.26 -8.76
N MET A 115 -11.05 -14.80 -10.01
CA MET A 115 -12.13 -13.99 -10.60
C MET A 115 -13.30 -14.85 -11.11
N ILE A 116 -13.04 -16.08 -11.55
CA ILE A 116 -14.04 -16.93 -12.22
C ILE A 116 -14.83 -17.79 -11.23
N PHE A 117 -14.20 -18.25 -10.14
CA PHE A 117 -14.72 -19.34 -9.32
C PHE A 117 -15.41 -19.04 -7.97
N PRO A 118 -15.57 -17.83 -7.40
CA PRO A 118 -16.09 -17.71 -6.03
C PRO A 118 -17.51 -17.16 -5.91
N HIS A 119 -18.28 -17.80 -5.03
CA HIS A 119 -19.38 -17.19 -4.31
C HIS A 119 -18.84 -16.16 -3.31
N TYR A 120 -19.56 -15.05 -3.10
CA TYR A 120 -19.15 -13.89 -2.28
C TYR A 120 -18.49 -14.27 -0.94
N ASN A 121 -19.11 -15.18 -0.18
CA ASN A 121 -18.63 -15.61 1.14
C ASN A 121 -17.27 -16.34 1.12
N THR A 122 -16.97 -17.09 0.05
CA THR A 122 -15.69 -17.78 -0.10
C THR A 122 -14.59 -16.77 -0.39
N TRP A 123 -14.89 -15.75 -1.20
CA TRP A 123 -13.94 -14.72 -1.58
C TRP A 123 -13.52 -13.87 -0.40
N GLU A 124 -14.50 -13.40 0.39
CA GLU A 124 -14.23 -12.62 1.60
C GLU A 124 -13.30 -13.38 2.55
N ARG A 125 -13.54 -14.68 2.76
CA ARG A 125 -12.69 -15.50 3.62
C ARG A 125 -11.27 -15.66 3.06
N VAL A 126 -11.12 -15.88 1.76
CA VAL A 126 -9.80 -15.98 1.11
C VAL A 126 -9.05 -14.65 1.19
N ALA A 127 -9.73 -13.53 0.93
CA ALA A 127 -9.15 -12.19 1.04
C ALA A 127 -8.69 -11.90 2.47
N LEU A 128 -9.46 -12.29 3.49
CA LEU A 128 -9.06 -12.17 4.90
C LEU A 128 -7.84 -13.04 5.23
N TRP A 129 -7.73 -14.25 4.68
CA TRP A 129 -6.54 -15.09 4.86
C TRP A 129 -5.29 -14.50 4.19
N ILE A 130 -5.43 -13.93 2.99
CA ILE A 130 -4.33 -13.23 2.31
C ILE A 130 -3.93 -11.99 3.10
N ALA A 131 -4.90 -11.20 3.56
CA ALA A 131 -4.66 -10.04 4.42
C ALA A 131 -3.97 -10.43 5.74
N ALA A 132 -4.40 -11.52 6.37
CA ALA A 132 -3.73 -12.09 7.55
C ALA A 132 -2.32 -12.59 7.23
N GLY A 133 -2.05 -13.01 5.98
CA GLY A 133 -0.71 -13.31 5.49
C GLY A 133 0.29 -12.16 5.66
N ASN A 134 -0.17 -10.90 5.59
CA ASN A 134 0.69 -9.74 5.88
C ASN A 134 1.23 -9.71 7.31
N ILE A 135 0.64 -10.47 8.24
CA ILE A 135 1.19 -10.62 9.60
C ILE A 135 2.61 -11.23 9.54
N VAL A 136 2.99 -11.93 8.47
CA VAL A 136 4.36 -12.47 8.27
C VAL A 136 5.44 -11.38 8.33
N PHE A 137 5.11 -10.12 8.03
CA PHE A 137 6.05 -9.00 8.16
C PHE A 137 6.44 -8.73 9.61
N VAL A 138 5.55 -9.00 10.59
CA VAL A 138 5.83 -8.80 12.02
C VAL A 138 6.96 -9.69 12.54
N PRO A 139 6.93 -11.04 12.40
CA PRO A 139 8.05 -11.87 12.82
C PRO A 139 9.31 -11.63 11.98
N LEU A 140 9.19 -11.23 10.70
CA LEU A 140 10.35 -10.84 9.89
C LEU A 140 11.03 -9.57 10.43
N ALA A 141 10.26 -8.59 10.90
CA ALA A 141 10.79 -7.41 11.58
C ALA A 141 11.55 -7.81 12.85
N ILE A 142 10.91 -8.62 13.71
CA ILE A 142 11.54 -9.06 14.97
C ILE A 142 12.82 -9.87 14.70
N ALA A 143 12.80 -10.76 13.69
CA ALA A 143 13.96 -11.55 13.29
C ALA A 143 15.07 -10.72 12.63
N ALA A 144 14.78 -9.49 12.16
CA ALA A 144 15.79 -8.57 11.68
C ALA A 144 16.66 -8.01 12.81
N HIS A 145 16.30 -8.25 14.08
CA HIS A 145 16.96 -7.73 15.29
C HIS A 145 17.15 -6.20 15.24
N PRO A 146 16.06 -5.43 15.19
CA PRO A 146 16.14 -3.97 15.19
C PRO A 146 16.82 -3.45 16.45
N ASP A 147 17.69 -2.47 16.28
CA ASP A 147 18.16 -1.67 17.39
C ASP A 147 17.06 -0.67 17.77
N TRP A 148 16.20 -1.07 18.70
CA TRP A 148 15.09 -0.26 19.19
C TRP A 148 15.55 1.10 19.76
N SER A 149 16.79 1.20 20.24
CA SER A 149 17.33 2.49 20.71
C SER A 149 17.51 3.48 19.56
N GLN A 150 17.92 3.00 18.39
CA GLN A 150 18.04 3.80 17.17
C GLN A 150 16.69 4.15 16.57
N VAL A 151 15.71 3.24 16.61
CA VAL A 151 14.33 3.50 16.17
C VAL A 151 13.71 4.63 17.00
N VAL A 152 13.83 4.57 18.34
CA VAL A 152 13.31 5.61 19.23
C VAL A 152 14.06 6.93 19.05
N ALA A 153 15.39 6.88 18.89
CA ALA A 153 16.18 8.07 18.59
C ALA A 153 15.78 8.71 17.25
N ALA A 154 15.50 7.91 16.22
CA ALA A 154 15.08 8.34 14.89
C ALA A 154 13.74 9.10 14.92
N VAL A 155 12.81 8.74 15.81
CA VAL A 155 11.56 9.50 16.02
C VAL A 155 11.87 10.93 16.51
N GLY A 156 12.88 11.09 17.37
CA GLY A 156 13.29 12.39 17.91
C GLY A 156 14.22 13.17 16.98
N SER A 157 14.95 12.51 16.09
CA SER A 157 15.90 13.10 15.16
C SER A 157 15.35 13.09 13.73
N TRP A 158 14.31 13.88 13.46
CA TRP A 158 13.85 14.05 12.09
C TRP A 158 14.88 14.87 11.31
N HIS A 159 15.65 14.18 10.46
CA HIS A 159 16.62 14.82 9.58
C HIS A 159 16.51 14.28 8.17
N ILE A 160 16.66 15.17 7.19
CA ILE A 160 16.85 14.79 5.79
C ILE A 160 18.37 14.68 5.57
N PRO A 161 18.90 13.58 5.01
CA PRO A 161 20.32 13.45 4.76
C PRO A 161 20.88 14.67 3.98
N ILE A 162 22.05 15.17 4.38
CA ILE A 162 22.66 16.32 3.73
C ILE A 162 23.14 15.91 2.33
N GLY A 163 22.79 16.69 1.30
CA GLY A 163 23.17 16.41 -0.10
C GLY A 163 22.14 15.63 -0.90
N THR A 164 20.91 15.46 -0.40
CA THR A 164 19.83 14.83 -1.15
C THR A 164 19.48 15.60 -2.42
N ALA A 165 19.54 14.93 -3.57
CA ALA A 165 19.03 15.48 -4.81
C ALA A 165 17.52 15.72 -4.68
N LEU A 166 17.11 16.99 -4.77
CA LEU A 166 15.70 17.43 -4.64
C LEU A 166 14.75 16.63 -5.53
N GLY A 167 15.16 16.28 -6.76
CA GLY A 167 14.35 15.47 -7.67
C GLY A 167 14.06 14.06 -7.16
N ALA A 168 15.09 13.34 -6.69
CA ALA A 168 14.93 11.99 -6.15
C ALA A 168 14.14 11.99 -4.83
N PHE A 169 14.36 13.01 -4.00
CA PHE A 169 13.65 13.16 -2.73
C PHE A 169 12.16 13.42 -2.94
N THR A 170 11.80 14.34 -3.83
CA THR A 170 10.40 14.62 -4.19
C THR A 170 9.74 13.39 -4.80
N TYR A 171 10.43 12.66 -5.68
CA TYR A 171 9.92 11.43 -6.26
C TYR A 171 9.56 10.40 -5.18
N VAL A 172 10.46 10.16 -4.22
CA VAL A 172 10.22 9.21 -3.15
C VAL A 172 9.08 9.66 -2.24
N ILE A 173 8.99 10.94 -1.88
CA ILE A 173 7.84 11.45 -1.12
C ILE A 173 6.52 11.20 -1.87
N LEU A 174 6.45 11.56 -3.15
CA LEU A 174 5.24 11.37 -3.96
C LEU A 174 4.88 9.88 -4.09
N ALA A 175 5.87 9.00 -4.25
CA ALA A 175 5.66 7.57 -4.30
C ALA A 175 5.08 7.04 -2.99
N ASN A 176 5.66 7.38 -1.83
CA ASN A 176 5.14 6.93 -0.54
C ASN A 176 3.76 7.54 -0.23
N LEU A 177 3.50 8.78 -0.64
CA LEU A 177 2.17 9.39 -0.50
C LEU A 177 1.13 8.62 -1.31
N GLY A 178 1.44 8.29 -2.56
CA GLY A 178 0.56 7.53 -3.44
C GLY A 178 0.28 6.12 -2.94
N THR A 179 1.26 5.46 -2.31
CA THR A 179 1.07 4.13 -1.70
C THR A 179 0.38 4.17 -0.34
N THR A 180 0.29 5.35 0.29
CA THR A 180 -0.43 5.53 1.56
C THR A 180 -1.91 5.84 1.34
N ILE A 181 -2.21 6.59 0.27
CA ILE A 181 -3.57 6.97 -0.09
C ILE A 181 -3.77 6.63 -1.56
N ALA A 182 -4.02 5.36 -1.82
CA ALA A 182 -4.29 4.91 -3.17
C ALA A 182 -5.71 5.35 -3.61
N PRO A 183 -5.89 5.86 -4.85
CA PRO A 183 -7.21 6.28 -5.33
C PRO A 183 -8.27 5.16 -5.25
N TRP A 184 -7.89 3.92 -5.57
CA TRP A 184 -8.80 2.78 -5.52
C TRP A 184 -9.37 2.54 -4.13
N MET A 185 -8.59 2.85 -3.09
CA MET A 185 -9.00 2.69 -1.70
C MET A 185 -10.20 3.59 -1.38
N LEU A 186 -10.24 4.82 -1.88
CA LEU A 186 -11.34 5.75 -1.66
C LEU A 186 -12.64 5.29 -2.34
N PHE A 187 -12.52 4.81 -3.58
CA PHE A 187 -13.66 4.31 -4.35
C PHE A 187 -14.22 3.04 -3.72
N PHE A 188 -13.34 2.11 -3.37
CA PHE A 188 -13.73 0.83 -2.80
C PHE A 188 -14.32 0.98 -1.39
N GLU A 189 -13.66 1.73 -0.51
CA GLU A 189 -14.13 1.94 0.86
C GLU A 189 -15.53 2.56 0.85
N GLN A 190 -15.73 3.65 0.10
CA GLN A 190 -17.04 4.30 0.02
C GLN A 190 -18.11 3.40 -0.59
N ALA A 191 -17.79 2.67 -1.66
CA ALA A 191 -18.72 1.71 -2.26
C ALA A 191 -19.09 0.60 -1.25
N SER A 192 -18.13 0.08 -0.50
CA SER A 192 -18.37 -0.95 0.51
C SER A 192 -19.27 -0.47 1.65
N VAL A 193 -19.13 0.80 2.06
CA VAL A 193 -19.98 1.45 3.08
C VAL A 193 -21.42 1.53 2.58
N VAL A 194 -21.62 1.88 1.31
CA VAL A 194 -22.94 1.96 0.66
C VAL A 194 -23.55 0.57 0.47
N ASP A 195 -22.78 -0.40 -0.02
CA ASP A 195 -23.23 -1.78 -0.26
C ASP A 195 -23.63 -2.50 1.03
N LYS A 196 -22.91 -2.22 2.14
CA LYS A 196 -23.25 -2.72 3.48
C LYS A 196 -24.43 -1.96 4.10
N GLY A 197 -24.89 -0.87 3.50
CA GLY A 197 -25.98 -0.05 4.02
C GLY A 197 -25.66 0.65 5.34
N LEU A 198 -24.38 0.98 5.58
CA LEU A 198 -23.97 1.64 6.82
C LEU A 198 -24.64 3.01 6.96
N THR A 199 -25.03 3.33 8.19
CA THR A 199 -25.71 4.57 8.53
C THR A 199 -24.85 5.47 9.40
N ILE A 200 -25.35 6.66 9.71
CA ILE A 200 -24.68 7.63 10.59
C ILE A 200 -24.36 7.02 11.98
N HIS A 201 -25.17 6.05 12.44
CA HIS A 201 -24.96 5.37 13.71
C HIS A 201 -23.74 4.42 13.71
N ASP A 202 -23.33 3.95 12.53
CA ASP A 202 -22.23 2.99 12.38
C ASP A 202 -20.87 3.67 12.17
N ILE A 203 -20.85 5.01 12.02
CA ILE A 203 -19.63 5.80 11.83
C ILE A 203 -18.57 5.56 12.92
N PRO A 204 -18.92 5.50 14.23
CA PRO A 204 -17.92 5.21 15.26
C PRO A 204 -17.27 3.83 15.10
N GLY A 205 -18.02 2.84 14.60
CA GLY A 205 -17.49 1.52 14.28
C GLY A 205 -16.52 1.57 13.10
N GLY A 206 -16.88 2.28 12.03
CA GLY A 206 -16.00 2.49 10.88
C GLY A 206 -14.73 3.29 11.21
N GLN A 207 -14.82 4.25 12.12
CA GLN A 207 -13.67 4.99 12.66
C GLN A 207 -12.72 4.06 13.43
N ALA A 208 -13.24 3.17 14.26
CA ALA A 208 -12.41 2.20 14.98
C ALA A 208 -11.69 1.24 14.02
N ASP A 209 -12.38 0.72 13.00
CA ASP A 209 -11.78 -0.16 11.99
C ASP A 209 -10.70 0.57 11.17
N THR A 210 -10.97 1.82 10.79
CA THR A 210 -10.02 2.70 10.11
C THR A 210 -8.78 2.95 10.97
N ALA A 211 -8.95 3.25 12.26
CA ALA A 211 -7.84 3.47 13.20
C ALA A 211 -6.96 2.23 13.34
N ILE A 212 -7.58 1.05 13.51
CA ILE A 212 -6.86 -0.23 13.60
C ILE A 212 -6.11 -0.51 12.29
N GLY A 213 -6.74 -0.25 11.15
CA GLY A 213 -6.14 -0.41 9.83
C GLY A 213 -4.92 0.49 9.61
N SER A 214 -5.04 1.80 9.89
CA SER A 214 -3.92 2.75 9.76
C SER A 214 -2.74 2.40 10.66
N LEU A 215 -3.01 1.98 11.90
CA LEU A 215 -1.97 1.57 12.84
C LEU A 215 -1.28 0.29 12.37
N SER A 216 -2.05 -0.68 11.89
CA SER A 216 -1.51 -1.95 11.36
C SER A 216 -0.61 -1.72 10.15
N MET A 217 -1.00 -0.80 9.26
CA MET A 217 -0.20 -0.38 8.11
C MET A 217 1.15 0.22 8.54
N GLY A 218 1.15 1.10 9.54
CA GLY A 218 2.39 1.67 10.09
C GLY A 218 3.35 0.60 10.63
N VAL A 219 2.83 -0.44 11.29
CA VAL A 219 3.66 -1.54 11.81
C VAL A 219 4.22 -2.41 10.67
N ILE A 220 3.40 -2.70 9.66
CA ILE A 220 3.80 -3.54 8.52
C ILE A 220 4.82 -2.82 7.62
N ALA A 221 4.68 -1.51 7.43
CA ALA A 221 5.58 -0.71 6.61
C ALA A 221 6.99 -0.52 7.21
N ASP A 222 7.15 -0.63 8.53
CA ASP A 222 8.46 -0.54 9.20
C ASP A 222 9.28 -1.84 9.09
N ALA A 223 8.59 -2.99 9.00
CA ALA A 223 9.20 -4.32 9.00
C ALA A 223 10.30 -4.56 7.94
N PRO A 224 10.14 -4.15 6.66
CA PRO A 224 11.12 -4.44 5.61
C PRO A 224 12.44 -3.68 5.76
N ILE A 225 12.50 -2.66 6.63
CA ILE A 225 13.58 -1.67 6.66
C ILE A 225 14.62 -1.97 7.74
N GLN A 226 14.24 -2.74 8.76
CA GLN A 226 15.09 -3.06 9.90
C GLN A 226 16.33 -3.90 9.53
N ARG A 227 16.36 -4.48 8.31
CA ARG A 227 17.60 -4.85 7.63
C ARG A 227 17.72 -4.02 6.35
N PRO A 228 18.73 -3.14 6.20
CA PRO A 228 19.09 -2.66 4.88
C PRO A 228 19.47 -3.89 4.07
N ILE A 229 18.61 -4.29 3.12
CA ILE A 229 19.00 -5.22 2.08
C ILE A 229 20.24 -4.59 1.47
N ARG A 230 21.43 -5.17 1.71
CA ARG A 230 22.64 -4.78 0.99
C ARG A 230 22.34 -5.08 -0.46
N VAL A 231 21.82 -4.08 -1.17
CA VAL A 231 21.75 -4.09 -2.61
C VAL A 231 23.21 -4.11 -3.03
N HIS A 232 23.73 -5.30 -3.35
CA HIS A 232 25.04 -5.40 -3.99
C HIS A 232 24.98 -4.47 -5.20
N PRO A 233 25.88 -3.47 -5.32
CA PRO A 233 25.94 -2.66 -6.52
C PRO A 233 26.24 -3.63 -7.66
N VAL A 234 25.25 -3.83 -8.53
CA VAL A 234 25.44 -4.55 -9.78
C VAL A 234 26.59 -3.85 -10.49
N HIS A 235 27.73 -4.54 -10.57
CA HIS A 235 28.89 -4.05 -11.28
C HIS A 235 28.49 -3.72 -12.71
N ALA A 236 28.40 -2.42 -13.02
CA ALA A 236 28.51 -1.91 -14.36
C ALA A 236 29.96 -2.15 -14.83
N ALA A 237 30.25 -3.38 -15.22
CA ALA A 237 31.52 -3.78 -15.79
C ALA A 237 31.26 -4.68 -17.00
N ASN A 238 31.04 -4.05 -18.15
CA ASN A 238 31.56 -4.42 -19.48
C ASN A 238 30.63 -3.93 -20.58
N HIS A 239 30.84 -2.70 -21.02
CA HIS A 239 30.71 -2.34 -22.44
C HIS A 239 31.68 -1.19 -22.75
N GLN A 240 32.97 -1.52 -22.76
CA GLN A 240 33.97 -0.83 -23.56
C GLN A 240 34.92 -1.89 -24.12
N LYS A 241 34.56 -2.43 -25.29
CA LYS A 241 35.44 -2.74 -26.40
C LYS A 241 34.63 -2.61 -27.69
#